data_AF-A0A534UB67-F1
#
_entry.id   AF-A0A534UB67-F1
#
_cell.length_a   1.000
_cell.length_b   1.000
_cell.length_c   1.000
_cell.angle_alpha   90.00
_cell.angle_beta   90.00
_cell.angle_gamma   90.00
#
_symmetry.space_group_name_H-M   'P 1'
#
loop_
_entity.id
_entity.type
_entity.pdbx_description
1 polymer ?
#
loop_
_entity_poly.entity_id
_entity_poly.type
_entity_poly.pdbx_seq_one_letter_code
_entity_poly.pdbx_strand_id
1 'polypeptide(L)'
;MIALAAALALSMQPGGSPPPDIDLLPAPAAPDPAAVARQEQLDRELRTRRSMLQLHQVGGLLTLASLGATVIFGQLNYNDLYGGGGYTRRWYDWHRYSAFTSAALFAGTGALALFAPSPLEKRMRLDTAMLHRIAMGVATAGLATQIVLGFVTANKGGSLSQRDFALAHQIVGYSTFGATAVGFGVLLF
;
A
#
# COMPACT_ATOMS: atom_id res chain seq x y z
N MET A 1 -67.95 -36.09 -22.97
CA MET A 1 -66.63 -35.44 -23.06
C MET A 1 -65.62 -36.05 -22.06
N ILE A 2 -65.62 -37.38 -21.88
CA ILE A 2 -64.68 -38.10 -21.00
C ILE A 2 -64.36 -39.42 -21.71
N ALA A 3 -63.54 -39.38 -22.76
CA ALA A 3 -63.06 -40.58 -23.44
C ALA A 3 -61.83 -40.35 -24.34
N LEU A 4 -61.34 -39.11 -24.52
CA LEU A 4 -60.31 -38.80 -25.52
C LEU A 4 -59.01 -38.23 -24.95
N ALA A 5 -58.80 -38.28 -23.64
CA ALA A 5 -57.58 -37.77 -23.00
C ALA A 5 -56.59 -38.86 -22.55
N ALA A 6 -56.95 -40.15 -22.64
CA ALA A 6 -56.11 -41.24 -22.16
C ALA A 6 -55.18 -41.84 -23.24
N ALA A 7 -55.38 -41.52 -24.52
CA ALA A 7 -54.61 -42.12 -25.61
C ALA A 7 -53.32 -41.35 -25.99
N LEU A 8 -53.14 -40.11 -25.51
CA LEU A 8 -51.96 -39.29 -25.83
C LEU A 8 -50.88 -39.28 -24.73
N ALA A 9 -51.10 -39.96 -23.61
CA ALA A 9 -50.18 -39.97 -22.47
C ALA A 9 -49.21 -41.17 -22.48
N LEU A 10 -49.21 -42.00 -23.52
CA LEU A 10 -48.42 -43.23 -23.58
C LEU A 10 -47.21 -43.20 -24.53
N SER A 11 -46.84 -42.03 -25.10
CA SER A 11 -45.77 -41.95 -26.11
C SER A 11 -44.58 -41.05 -25.76
N MET A 12 -44.50 -40.50 -24.55
CA MET A 12 -43.31 -39.78 -24.09
C MET A 12 -42.78 -40.39 -22.79
N GLN A 13 -42.24 -41.60 -22.89
CA GLN A 13 -41.16 -41.94 -21.97
C GLN A 13 -39.99 -41.02 -22.33
N PRO A 14 -39.41 -40.26 -21.38
CA PRO A 14 -38.08 -39.72 -21.55
C PRO A 14 -37.09 -40.88 -21.38
N GLY A 15 -37.15 -41.82 -22.32
CA GLY A 15 -36.25 -42.95 -22.43
C GLY A 15 -34.98 -42.47 -23.10
N GLY A 16 -34.06 -41.98 -22.29
CA GLY A 16 -32.75 -41.56 -22.76
C GLY A 16 -31.99 -40.96 -21.60
N SER A 17 -31.23 -41.79 -20.89
CA SER A 17 -30.11 -41.30 -20.10
C SER A 17 -29.31 -40.34 -20.98
N PRO A 18 -28.89 -39.15 -20.49
CA PRO A 18 -27.98 -38.31 -21.25
C PRO A 18 -26.79 -39.17 -21.70
N PRO A 19 -26.31 -39.00 -22.95
CA PRO A 19 -25.22 -39.81 -23.47
C PRO A 19 -24.07 -39.80 -22.44
N PRO A 20 -23.44 -40.96 -22.19
CA PRO A 20 -22.34 -41.03 -21.25
C PRO A 20 -21.31 -40.00 -21.67
N ASP A 21 -20.84 -39.20 -20.70
CA ASP A 21 -19.79 -38.21 -20.93
C ASP A 21 -18.53 -38.98 -21.32
N ILE A 22 -18.33 -39.17 -22.63
CA ILE A 22 -17.17 -39.87 -23.17
C ILE A 22 -16.00 -38.92 -22.99
N ASP A 23 -15.24 -39.13 -21.91
CA ASP A 23 -13.97 -38.44 -21.70
C ASP A 23 -13.00 -38.88 -22.80
N LEU A 24 -12.91 -38.08 -23.86
CA LEU A 24 -12.05 -38.28 -25.02
C LEU A 24 -10.58 -38.00 -24.70
N LEU A 25 -10.27 -37.53 -23.49
CA LEU A 25 -8.91 -37.28 -23.06
C LEU A 25 -8.34 -38.53 -22.39
N PRO A 26 -7.11 -38.95 -22.75
CA PRO A 26 -6.43 -39.98 -21.99
C PRO A 26 -6.29 -39.52 -20.53
N ALA A 27 -6.44 -40.46 -19.59
CA ALA A 27 -6.30 -40.17 -18.16
C ALA A 27 -5.00 -39.37 -17.92
N PRO A 28 -5.07 -38.20 -17.27
CA PRO A 28 -3.92 -37.33 -17.12
C PRO A 28 -2.80 -38.10 -16.41
N ALA A 29 -1.60 -38.07 -17.00
CA ALA A 29 -0.42 -38.65 -16.39
C ALA A 29 -0.25 -38.08 -14.98
N ALA A 30 0.14 -38.92 -14.02
CA ALA A 30 0.43 -38.46 -12.66
C ALA A 30 1.41 -37.28 -12.74
N PRO A 31 1.12 -36.14 -12.09
CA PRO A 31 1.94 -34.96 -12.22
C PRO A 31 3.36 -35.24 -11.72
N ASP A 32 4.36 -34.79 -12.49
CA ASP A 32 5.77 -34.88 -12.13
C ASP A 32 5.96 -34.36 -10.68
N PRO A 33 6.51 -35.18 -9.75
CA PRO A 33 6.73 -34.76 -8.37
C PRO A 33 7.52 -33.44 -8.26
N ALA A 34 8.44 -33.17 -9.18
CA ALA A 34 9.19 -31.92 -9.20
C ALA A 34 8.31 -30.73 -9.63
N ALA A 35 7.36 -30.94 -10.54
CA ALA A 35 6.37 -29.93 -10.91
C ALA A 35 5.41 -29.60 -9.76
N VAL A 36 4.95 -30.63 -9.02
CA VAL A 36 4.12 -30.44 -7.82
C VAL A 36 4.87 -29.64 -6.76
N ALA A 37 6.11 -30.00 -6.46
CA ALA A 37 6.93 -29.28 -5.48
C ALA A 37 7.16 -27.80 -5.86
N ARG A 38 7.40 -27.50 -7.15
CA ARG A 38 7.49 -26.13 -7.66
C ARG A 38 6.18 -25.36 -7.47
N GLN A 39 5.04 -25.99 -7.78
CA GLN A 39 3.74 -25.37 -7.60
C GLN A 39 3.46 -25.05 -6.13
N GLU A 40 3.77 -25.97 -5.22
CA GLU A 40 3.62 -25.74 -3.78
C GLU A 40 4.48 -24.58 -3.27
N GLN A 41 5.72 -24.46 -3.75
CA GLN A 41 6.59 -23.34 -3.42
C GLN A 41 6.02 -22.02 -3.94
N LEU A 42 5.58 -21.99 -5.21
CA LEU A 42 4.94 -20.83 -5.81
C LEU A 42 3.72 -20.39 -5.01
N ASP A 43 2.87 -21.33 -4.60
CA ASP A 43 1.66 -21.05 -3.80
C ASP A 43 2.02 -20.49 -2.42
N ARG A 44 3.07 -21.01 -1.76
CA ARG A 44 3.59 -20.47 -0.49
C ARG A 44 4.08 -19.02 -0.65
N GLU A 45 4.84 -18.74 -1.70
CA GLU A 45 5.34 -17.39 -1.97
C GLU A 45 4.22 -16.41 -2.30
N LEU A 46 3.23 -16.84 -3.10
CA LEU A 46 2.06 -16.02 -3.44
C LEU A 46 1.18 -15.70 -2.21
N ARG A 47 0.97 -16.67 -1.30
CA ARG A 47 0.26 -16.44 -0.03
C ARG A 47 0.98 -15.42 0.86
N THR A 48 2.30 -15.54 0.97
CA THR A 48 3.14 -14.60 1.72
C THR A 48 3.07 -13.21 1.12
N ARG A 49 3.27 -13.09 -0.20
CA ARG A 49 3.16 -11.83 -0.94
C ARG A 49 1.82 -11.15 -0.74
N ARG A 50 0.71 -11.91 -0.80
CA ARG A 50 -0.65 -11.37 -0.61
C ARG A 50 -0.83 -10.80 0.80
N SER A 51 -0.34 -11.51 1.82
CA SER A 51 -0.41 -11.06 3.21
C SER A 51 0.41 -9.78 3.42
N MET A 52 1.64 -9.74 2.90
CA MET A 52 2.50 -8.54 2.96
C MET A 52 1.90 -7.37 2.20
N LEU A 53 1.23 -7.61 1.06
CA LEU A 53 0.54 -6.57 0.30
C LEU A 53 -0.62 -5.97 1.10
N GLN A 54 -1.43 -6.79 1.75
CA GLN A 54 -2.53 -6.31 2.61
C GLN A 54 -1.99 -5.46 3.77
N LEU A 55 -0.94 -5.94 4.43
CA LEU A 55 -0.27 -5.17 5.49
C LEU A 55 0.33 -3.87 4.95
N HIS A 56 0.91 -3.87 3.75
CA HIS A 56 1.45 -2.68 3.10
C HIS A 56 0.35 -1.66 2.76
N GLN A 57 -0.83 -2.12 2.34
CA GLN A 57 -1.98 -1.24 2.07
C GLN A 57 -2.48 -0.56 3.35
N VAL A 58 -2.68 -1.33 4.42
CA VAL A 58 -3.07 -0.79 5.73
C VAL A 58 -1.99 0.14 6.28
N GLY A 59 -0.73 -0.29 6.24
CA GLY A 59 0.42 0.51 6.65
C GLY A 59 0.55 1.80 5.83
N GLY A 60 0.28 1.76 4.53
CA GLY A 60 0.27 2.93 3.65
C GLY A 60 -0.78 3.96 4.04
N LEU A 61 -2.00 3.52 4.36
CA LEU A 61 -3.06 4.41 4.85
C LEU A 61 -2.71 5.03 6.22
N LEU A 62 -2.18 4.22 7.15
CA LEU A 62 -1.71 4.71 8.45
C LEU A 62 -0.54 5.69 8.31
N THR A 63 0.37 5.42 7.38
CA THR A 63 1.49 6.31 7.05
C THR A 63 0.98 7.65 6.52
N LEU A 64 0.02 7.65 5.59
CA LEU A 64 -0.58 8.86 5.05
C LEU A 64 -1.28 9.68 6.13
N ALA A 65 -2.09 9.03 6.97
CA ALA A 65 -2.81 9.69 8.06
C ALA A 65 -1.84 10.29 9.10
N SER A 66 -0.83 9.53 9.52
CA SER A 66 0.17 10.00 10.50
C SER A 66 1.02 11.15 9.93
N LEU A 67 1.44 11.09 8.67
CA LEU A 67 2.18 12.19 8.04
C LEU A 67 1.33 13.44 7.92
N GLY A 68 0.04 13.30 7.61
CA GLY A 68 -0.92 14.41 7.65
C GLY A 68 -0.98 15.07 9.02
N ALA A 69 -1.08 14.27 10.09
CA ALA A 69 -1.02 14.79 11.47
C ALA A 69 0.32 15.47 11.77
N THR A 70 1.44 14.90 11.34
CA THR A 70 2.79 15.47 11.50
C THR A 70 2.90 16.84 10.85
N VAL A 71 2.38 17.00 9.63
CA VAL A 71 2.37 18.29 8.92
C VAL A 71 1.49 19.30 9.63
N ILE A 72 0.29 18.91 10.09
CA ILE A 72 -0.60 19.79 10.85
C ILE A 72 0.08 20.30 12.13
N PHE A 73 0.61 19.39 12.95
CA PHE A 73 1.30 19.78 14.19
C PHE A 73 2.58 20.56 13.90
N GLY A 74 3.28 20.23 12.82
CA GLY A 74 4.46 20.99 12.35
C GLY A 74 4.11 22.43 11.97
N GLN A 75 3.00 22.64 11.27
CA GLN A 75 2.52 23.98 10.93
C GLN A 75 2.09 24.77 12.17
N LEU A 76 1.36 24.14 13.09
CA LEU A 76 0.95 24.77 14.34
C LEU A 76 2.17 25.16 15.20
N ASN A 77 3.17 24.28 15.27
CA ASN A 77 4.43 24.55 15.96
C ASN A 77 5.23 25.67 15.27
N TYR A 78 5.29 25.69 13.94
CA TYR A 78 5.93 26.77 13.19
C TYR A 78 5.26 28.11 13.44
N ASN A 79 3.92 28.18 13.47
CA ASN A 79 3.18 29.40 13.74
C ASN A 79 3.35 29.88 15.19
N ASP A 80 3.39 28.95 16.15
CA ASP A 80 3.62 29.25 17.56
C ASP A 80 5.01 29.91 17.79
N LEU A 81 6.03 29.40 17.09
CA LEU A 81 7.39 29.93 17.17
C LEU A 81 7.57 31.18 16.30
N TYR A 82 7.17 31.17 15.03
CA TYR A 82 7.57 32.20 14.06
C TYR A 82 6.42 33.05 13.50
N GLY A 83 5.17 32.69 13.80
CA GLY A 83 3.95 33.34 13.31
C GLY A 83 3.28 34.28 14.29
N GLY A 84 3.94 34.62 15.41
CA GLY A 84 3.40 35.52 16.43
C GLY A 84 2.64 34.84 17.57
N GLY A 85 2.73 33.51 17.70
CA GLY A 85 2.05 32.74 18.76
C GLY A 85 2.70 32.81 20.16
N GLY A 86 3.75 33.60 20.34
CA GLY A 86 4.35 33.84 21.65
C GLY A 86 5.35 32.79 22.12
N TYR A 87 5.84 31.91 21.23
CA TYR A 87 6.89 30.92 21.54
C TYR A 87 6.51 29.97 22.70
N THR A 88 5.25 29.53 22.78
CA THR A 88 4.77 28.71 23.92
C THR A 88 5.26 27.26 23.89
N ARG A 89 5.74 26.78 22.74
CA ARG A 89 6.12 25.40 22.43
C ARG A 89 5.00 24.37 22.62
N ARG A 90 3.74 24.80 22.66
CA ARG A 90 2.57 23.94 22.90
C ARG A 90 2.48 22.76 21.93
N TRP A 91 2.91 22.95 20.69
CA TRP A 91 2.77 21.96 19.61
C TRP A 91 4.06 21.16 19.34
N TYR A 92 5.13 21.45 20.07
CA TYR A 92 6.44 20.84 19.85
C TYR A 92 6.40 19.32 20.05
N ASP A 93 5.90 18.85 21.19
CA ASP A 93 5.86 17.42 21.50
C ASP A 93 4.88 16.67 20.60
N TRP A 94 3.73 17.27 20.27
CA TRP A 94 2.78 16.69 19.32
C TRP A 94 3.39 16.49 17.94
N HIS A 95 4.11 17.50 17.42
CA HIS A 95 4.85 17.37 16.17
C HIS A 95 5.94 16.30 16.27
N ARG A 96 6.70 16.27 17.36
CA ARG A 96 7.78 15.29 17.57
C ARG A 96 7.26 13.84 17.63
N TYR A 97 6.21 13.58 18.41
CA TYR A 97 5.64 12.23 18.54
C TYR A 97 5.00 11.75 17.24
N SER A 98 4.25 12.62 16.56
CA SER A 98 3.68 12.29 15.25
C SER A 98 4.79 12.04 14.22
N ALA A 99 5.85 12.85 14.18
CA ALA A 99 6.98 12.64 13.27
C ALA A 99 7.68 11.29 13.48
N PHE A 100 7.95 10.88 14.73
CA PHE A 100 8.52 9.55 14.99
C PHE A 100 7.58 8.43 14.60
N THR A 101 6.29 8.58 14.90
CA THR A 101 5.26 7.60 14.52
C THR A 101 5.19 7.45 13.01
N SER A 102 5.17 8.56 12.27
CA SER A 102 5.17 8.57 10.81
C SER A 102 6.42 7.96 10.22
N ALA A 103 7.60 8.27 10.76
CA ALA A 103 8.85 7.68 10.30
C ALA A 103 8.87 6.16 10.49
N ALA A 104 8.41 5.67 11.64
CA ALA A 104 8.32 4.24 11.92
C ALA A 104 7.32 3.53 11.00
N LEU A 105 6.12 4.11 10.82
CA LEU A 105 5.10 3.57 9.92
C LEU A 105 5.58 3.55 8.46
N PHE A 106 6.19 4.64 7.99
CA PHE A 106 6.73 4.73 6.63
C PHE A 106 7.82 3.68 6.39
N ALA A 107 8.78 3.57 7.31
CA ALA A 107 9.87 2.60 7.21
C ALA A 107 9.36 1.15 7.25
N GLY A 108 8.46 0.84 8.19
CA GLY A 108 7.86 -0.50 8.30
C GLY A 108 7.03 -0.88 7.06
N THR A 109 6.24 0.07 6.55
CA THR A 109 5.44 -0.11 5.32
C THR A 109 6.35 -0.31 4.11
N GLY A 110 7.42 0.47 3.97
CA GLY A 110 8.42 0.33 2.92
C GLY A 110 9.15 -1.01 3.00
N ALA A 111 9.48 -1.48 4.20
CA ALA A 111 10.12 -2.79 4.41
C ALA A 111 9.25 -3.94 3.88
N LEU A 112 7.92 -3.89 4.09
CA LEU A 112 7.01 -4.88 3.50
C LEU A 112 7.11 -4.93 1.97
N ALA A 113 7.30 -3.79 1.30
CA ALA A 113 7.46 -3.76 -0.16
C ALA A 113 8.83 -4.27 -0.60
N LEU A 114 9.90 -3.95 0.13
CA LEU A 114 11.27 -4.34 -0.21
C LEU A 114 11.53 -5.84 0.00
N PHE A 115 10.94 -6.43 1.03
CA PHE A 115 11.17 -7.84 1.38
C PHE A 115 10.07 -8.80 0.88
N ALA A 116 9.06 -8.30 0.16
CA ALA A 116 8.01 -9.17 -0.38
C ALA A 116 8.54 -10.10 -1.49
N PRO A 117 8.20 -11.41 -1.47
CA PRO A 117 8.63 -12.33 -2.51
C PRO A 117 8.02 -11.96 -3.87
N SER A 118 8.79 -12.16 -4.94
CA SER A 118 8.37 -11.83 -6.32
C SER A 118 8.55 -13.00 -7.28
N PRO A 119 7.74 -14.08 -7.14
CA PRO A 119 7.83 -15.27 -7.99
C PRO A 119 7.44 -15.03 -9.45
N LEU A 120 6.75 -13.93 -9.73
CA LEU A 120 6.25 -13.60 -11.06
C LEU A 120 7.11 -12.50 -11.67
N GLU A 121 7.57 -12.73 -12.91
CA GLU A 121 8.23 -11.69 -13.70
C GLU A 121 7.23 -10.58 -14.03
N LYS A 122 7.62 -9.33 -13.78
CA LYS A 122 6.86 -8.16 -14.18
C LYS A 122 7.59 -7.41 -15.27
N ARG A 123 6.92 -7.23 -16.42
CA ARG A 123 7.39 -6.33 -17.48
C ARG A 123 7.32 -4.88 -17.00
N MET A 124 8.36 -4.10 -17.28
CA MET A 124 8.38 -2.67 -16.96
C MET A 124 7.46 -1.92 -17.93
N ARG A 125 6.48 -1.19 -17.39
CA ARG A 125 5.54 -0.36 -18.13
C ARG A 125 5.25 0.89 -17.31
N LEU A 126 4.91 1.99 -17.98
CA LEU A 126 4.39 3.17 -17.30
C LEU A 126 2.95 2.89 -16.86
N ASP A 127 2.81 2.35 -15.65
CA ASP A 127 1.54 2.03 -15.00
C ASP A 127 1.45 2.71 -13.62
N THR A 128 0.31 2.57 -12.95
CA THR A 128 0.07 3.12 -11.61
C THR A 128 1.09 2.61 -10.58
N ALA A 129 1.59 1.38 -10.73
CA ALA A 129 2.61 0.81 -9.86
C ALA A 129 4.01 1.44 -10.08
N MET A 130 4.35 1.82 -11.31
CA MET A 130 5.56 2.61 -11.60
C MET A 130 5.43 4.03 -11.03
N LEU A 131 4.29 4.69 -11.21
CA LEU A 131 4.03 6.02 -10.64
C LEU A 131 4.10 6.00 -9.11
N HIS A 132 3.48 5.01 -8.47
CA HIS A 132 3.56 4.79 -7.03
C HIS A 132 5.02 4.67 -6.57
N ARG A 133 5.84 3.86 -7.23
CA ARG A 133 7.26 3.68 -6.88
C ARG A 133 8.08 4.97 -7.02
N ILE A 134 7.85 5.74 -8.08
CA ILE A 134 8.52 7.03 -8.27
C ILE A 134 8.13 7.99 -7.14
N ALA A 135 6.82 8.14 -6.89
CA ALA A 135 6.31 9.00 -5.82
C ALA A 135 6.84 8.58 -4.45
N MET A 136 6.88 7.28 -4.14
CA MET A 136 7.45 6.76 -2.88
C MET A 136 8.96 6.93 -2.81
N GLY A 137 9.67 6.90 -3.94
CA GLY A 137 11.09 7.27 -4.01
C GLY A 137 11.33 8.72 -3.60
N VAL A 138 10.52 9.65 -4.13
CA VAL A 138 10.56 11.07 -3.74
C VAL A 138 10.21 11.23 -2.25
N ALA A 139 9.14 10.56 -1.78
CA ALA A 139 8.75 10.60 -0.37
C ALA A 139 9.84 10.04 0.56
N THR A 140 10.55 8.99 0.14
CA THR A 140 11.66 8.41 0.91
C THR A 140 12.82 9.40 1.04
N ALA A 141 13.22 10.04 -0.07
CA ALA A 141 14.26 11.08 -0.04
C ALA A 141 13.84 12.29 0.81
N GLY A 142 12.57 12.70 0.68
CA GLY A 142 11.97 13.76 1.48
C GLY A 142 12.00 13.44 2.99
N LEU A 143 11.56 12.25 3.39
CA LEU A 143 11.56 11.82 4.79
C LEU A 143 12.97 11.74 5.38
N ALA A 144 13.94 11.20 4.64
CA ALA A 144 15.35 11.20 5.07
C ALA A 144 15.86 12.63 5.29
N THR A 145 15.51 13.55 4.40
CA THR A 145 15.83 14.97 4.52
C THR A 145 15.13 15.60 5.73
N GLN A 146 13.87 15.26 6.00
CA GLN A 146 13.13 15.73 7.18
C GLN A 146 13.81 15.32 8.48
N ILE A 147 14.30 14.09 8.58
CA ILE A 147 15.02 13.61 9.77
C ILE A 147 16.25 14.50 10.03
N VAL A 148 17.07 14.70 9.00
CA VAL A 148 18.27 15.56 9.09
C VAL A 148 17.89 16.99 9.46
N LEU A 149 16.95 17.60 8.74
CA LEU A 149 16.52 18.97 8.99
C LEU A 149 15.88 19.16 10.37
N GLY A 150 15.18 18.15 10.90
CA GLY A 150 14.62 18.18 12.25
C GLY A 150 15.71 18.33 13.31
N PHE A 151 16.76 17.52 13.24
CA PHE A 151 17.91 17.62 14.14
C PHE A 151 18.69 18.93 13.96
N VAL A 152 18.94 19.34 12.72
CA VAL A 152 19.64 20.60 12.42
C VAL A 152 18.87 21.80 12.97
N THR A 153 17.56 21.87 12.75
CA THR A 153 16.71 22.96 13.23
C THR A 153 16.69 23.02 14.76
N ALA A 154 16.57 21.86 15.43
CA ALA A 154 16.59 21.79 16.89
C ALA A 154 17.93 22.28 17.48
N ASN A 155 19.05 21.93 16.86
CA ASN A 155 20.39 22.34 17.28
C ASN A 155 20.71 23.82 16.99
N LYS A 156 19.88 24.51 16.20
CA LYS A 156 20.00 25.94 15.90
C LYS A 156 19.15 26.83 16.81
N GLY A 157 18.58 26.27 17.88
CA GLY A 157 17.77 26.98 18.88
C GLY A 157 18.37 28.31 19.33
N GLY A 158 17.62 29.41 19.16
CA GLY A 158 18.05 30.76 19.57
C GLY A 158 18.98 31.47 18.60
N SER A 159 19.33 30.85 17.47
CA SER A 159 20.10 31.51 16.40
C SER A 159 19.21 32.16 15.35
N LEU A 160 19.72 33.19 14.67
CA LEU A 160 19.03 33.83 13.54
C LEU A 160 18.71 32.83 12.41
N SER A 161 19.61 31.86 12.18
CA SER A 161 19.44 30.84 11.15
C SER A 161 18.37 29.78 11.45
N GLN A 162 17.87 29.71 12.70
CA GLN A 162 16.89 28.70 13.09
C GLN A 162 15.62 28.76 12.23
N ARG A 163 15.17 29.98 11.92
CA ARG A 163 13.97 30.22 11.12
C ARG A 163 14.14 29.73 9.69
N ASP A 164 15.31 29.93 9.09
CA ASP A 164 15.59 29.50 7.71
C ASP A 164 15.56 27.97 7.60
N PHE A 165 16.19 27.27 8.56
CA PHE A 165 16.13 25.81 8.62
C PHE A 165 14.72 25.30 8.92
N ALA A 166 13.95 25.99 9.78
CA ALA A 166 12.56 25.64 10.05
C ALA A 166 11.68 25.79 8.81
N LEU A 167 11.90 26.84 8.00
CA LEU A 167 11.20 27.03 6.74
C LEU A 167 11.58 25.94 5.72
N ALA A 168 12.87 25.63 5.58
CA ALA A 168 13.32 24.53 4.72
C ALA A 168 12.72 23.20 5.15
N HIS A 169 12.69 22.92 6.46
CA HIS A 169 12.04 21.74 7.03
C HIS A 169 10.55 21.71 6.68
N GLN A 170 9.83 22.83 6.79
CA GLN A 170 8.42 22.91 6.44
C GLN A 170 8.15 22.65 4.96
N ILE A 171 8.90 23.28 4.05
CA ILE A 171 8.76 23.09 2.59
C ILE A 171 8.93 21.61 2.25
N VAL A 172 10.04 21.01 2.69
CA VAL A 172 10.31 19.59 2.43
C VAL A 172 9.25 18.69 3.10
N GLY A 173 8.69 19.08 4.25
CA GLY A 173 7.63 18.36 4.93
C GLY A 173 6.35 18.30 4.11
N TYR A 174 5.91 19.43 3.57
CA TYR A 174 4.78 19.49 2.64
C TYR A 174 5.03 18.71 1.34
N SER A 175 6.24 18.82 0.76
CA SER A 175 6.60 18.04 -0.43
C SER A 175 6.58 16.53 -0.18
N THR A 176 7.08 16.10 0.99
CA THR A 176 7.08 14.68 1.40
C THR A 176 5.66 14.16 1.57
N PHE A 177 4.80 14.93 2.23
CA PHE A 177 3.38 14.58 2.38
C PHE A 177 2.67 14.53 1.03
N GLY A 178 2.89 15.51 0.16
CA GLY A 178 2.33 15.55 -1.20
C GLY A 178 2.75 14.32 -2.03
N ALA A 179 4.04 13.98 -2.04
CA ALA A 179 4.54 12.77 -2.72
C ALA A 179 3.92 11.50 -2.13
N THR A 180 3.75 11.43 -0.82
CA THR A 180 3.08 10.30 -0.15
C THR A 180 1.61 10.18 -0.57
N ALA A 181 0.89 11.30 -0.57
CA ALA A 181 -0.51 11.37 -1.01
C ALA A 181 -0.67 10.97 -2.47
N VAL A 182 0.22 11.44 -3.36
CA VAL A 182 0.23 11.02 -4.77
C VAL A 182 0.46 9.52 -4.89
N GLY A 183 1.49 8.98 -4.23
CA GLY A 183 1.78 7.55 -4.34
C GLY A 183 0.66 6.65 -3.80
N PHE A 184 -0.07 7.08 -2.77
CA PHE A 184 -1.27 6.39 -2.33
C PHE A 184 -2.42 6.56 -3.35
N GLY A 185 -2.67 7.80 -3.80
CA GLY A 185 -3.79 8.14 -4.66
C GLY A 185 -3.76 7.50 -6.04
N VAL A 186 -2.58 7.34 -6.65
CA VAL A 186 -2.44 6.68 -7.97
C VAL A 186 -2.81 5.20 -7.96
N LEU A 187 -3.02 4.58 -6.79
CA LEU A 187 -3.46 3.19 -6.67
C LEU A 187 -4.98 3.05 -6.47
N LEU A 188 -5.72 4.16 -6.33
CA LEU A 188 -7.17 4.15 -6.11
C LEU A 188 -8.00 4.24 -7.40
N PHE A 189 -7.37 4.62 -8.52
CA PHE A 189 -7.99 4.85 -9.83
C PHE A 189 -7.17 4.21 -10.94
#